data_AF-A0A224Y388-F1
#
_entry.id   AF-A0A224Y388-F1
#
_cell.length_a   1.000
_cell.length_b   1.000
_cell.length_c   1.000
_cell.angle_alpha   90.00
_cell.angle_beta   90.00
_cell.angle_gamma   90.00
#
_symmetry.space_group_name_H-M   'P 1'
#
loop_
_entity.id
_entity.type
_entity.pdbx_description
1 polymer ?
#
loop_
_entity_poly.entity_id
_entity_poly.type
_entity_poly.pdbx_seq_one_letter_code
_entity_poly.pdbx_strand_id
1 'polypeptide(L)'
;MLYSLQKAQKKFRDHNITVTFVVQSVQNRSDYLVKIGNKSINASETLNKMIEIAKKEQAPNNSIRYHFSGYRIMVNETRVSEYGVAGVATNGTFCTEPSAAILLYLPESNNTNSFVSVTAKMFGAKMSPYFDQGDIRAMNKTLQKCETKSRRKRAPGKAKKGGKGGNKKKGQKNKEKARQSK
;
A
#
# COMPACT_ATOMS: atom_id res chain seq x y z
N MET A 1 -0.52 -5.21 20.76
CA MET A 1 -0.20 -5.26 19.32
C MET A 1 -0.58 -6.59 18.67
N LEU A 2 0.02 -7.72 19.07
CA LEU A 2 -0.26 -9.05 18.45
C LEU A 2 -1.75 -9.45 18.50
N TYR A 3 -2.41 -9.20 19.62
CA TYR A 3 -3.85 -9.44 19.77
C TYR A 3 -4.70 -8.68 18.74
N SER A 4 -4.37 -7.40 18.49
CA SER A 4 -5.08 -6.57 17.51
C SER A 4 -4.91 -7.09 16.08
N LEU A 5 -3.74 -7.64 15.75
CA LEU A 5 -3.48 -8.26 14.45
C LEU A 5 -4.36 -9.50 14.24
N GLN A 6 -4.42 -10.39 15.23
CA GLN A 6 -5.25 -11.60 15.15
C GLN A 6 -6.73 -11.27 14.97
N LYS A 7 -7.24 -10.30 15.74
CA LYS A 7 -8.63 -9.83 15.58
C LYS A 7 -8.87 -9.17 14.24
N ALA A 8 -7.92 -8.40 13.73
CA ALA A 8 -8.03 -7.80 12.40
C ALA A 8 -8.12 -8.87 11.31
N GLN A 9 -7.25 -9.89 11.35
CA GLN A 9 -7.33 -11.02 10.42
C GLN A 9 -8.69 -11.71 10.49
N LYS A 10 -9.21 -11.97 11.70
CA LYS A 10 -10.53 -12.55 11.87
C LYS A 10 -11.60 -11.68 11.22
N LYS A 11 -11.61 -10.37 11.51
CA LYS A 11 -12.62 -9.43 10.97
C LYS A 11 -12.58 -9.35 9.44
N PHE A 12 -11.39 -9.29 8.85
CA PHE A 12 -11.24 -9.31 7.39
C PHE A 12 -11.73 -10.63 6.79
N ARG A 13 -11.37 -11.76 7.40
CA ARG A 13 -11.82 -13.08 6.97
C ARG A 13 -13.34 -13.24 7.05
N ASP A 14 -13.97 -12.71 8.09
CA ASP A 14 -15.43 -12.71 8.24
C ASP A 14 -16.13 -11.92 7.10
N HIS A 15 -15.38 -11.10 6.34
CA HIS A 15 -15.84 -10.38 5.13
C HIS A 15 -15.19 -10.91 3.84
N ASN A 16 -14.71 -12.16 3.83
CA ASN A 16 -14.05 -12.83 2.70
C ASN A 16 -12.77 -12.14 2.20
N ILE A 17 -12.10 -11.37 3.05
CA ILE A 17 -10.80 -10.76 2.77
C ILE A 17 -9.73 -11.53 3.53
N THR A 18 -8.92 -12.30 2.80
CA THR A 18 -7.87 -13.12 3.42
C THR A 18 -6.55 -12.36 3.46
N VAL A 19 -6.09 -12.04 4.66
CA VAL A 19 -4.78 -11.39 4.90
C VAL A 19 -4.03 -12.12 6.00
N THR A 20 -2.70 -12.19 5.86
CA THR A 20 -1.79 -12.70 6.88
C THR A 20 -0.80 -11.61 7.23
N PHE A 21 -0.76 -11.21 8.50
CA PHE A 21 0.25 -10.27 9.00
C PHE A 21 1.47 -11.02 9.50
N VAL A 22 2.64 -10.60 9.04
CA VAL A 22 3.93 -11.06 9.54
C VAL A 22 4.63 -9.86 10.16
N VAL A 23 4.87 -9.91 11.47
CA VAL A 23 5.61 -8.86 12.18
C VAL A 23 7.09 -9.07 11.93
N GLN A 24 7.71 -8.17 11.17
CA GLN A 24 9.13 -8.25 10.83
C GLN A 24 10.03 -7.72 11.94
N SER A 25 9.65 -6.60 12.56
CA SER A 25 10.39 -6.01 13.68
C SER A 25 9.47 -5.17 14.55
N VAL A 26 9.87 -4.99 15.80
CA VAL A 26 9.25 -4.08 16.77
C VAL A 26 10.37 -3.21 17.33
N GLN A 27 10.19 -1.90 17.29
CA GLN A 27 11.22 -0.94 17.71
C GLN A 27 10.57 0.18 18.50
N ASN A 28 11.28 0.72 19.48
CA ASN A 28 10.92 1.96 20.14
C ASN A 28 11.57 3.12 19.38
N ARG A 29 10.79 3.84 18.58
CA ARG A 29 11.26 4.94 17.74
C ARG A 29 10.32 6.13 17.80
N SER A 30 10.91 7.32 17.85
CA SER A 30 10.19 8.61 17.88
C SER A 30 10.76 9.65 16.91
N ASP A 31 11.77 9.29 16.13
CA ASP A 31 12.52 10.19 15.23
C ASP A 31 11.68 10.74 14.06
N TYR A 32 10.60 10.06 13.70
CA TYR A 32 9.63 10.50 12.69
C TYR A 32 8.46 11.30 13.24
N LEU A 33 8.31 11.41 14.57
CA LEU A 33 7.18 12.12 15.17
C LEU A 33 7.34 13.62 15.00
N VAL A 34 6.35 14.25 14.39
CA VAL A 34 6.26 15.72 14.33
C VAL A 34 5.36 16.19 15.47
N LYS A 35 5.97 16.71 16.54
CA LYS A 35 5.24 17.15 17.73
C LYS A 35 4.58 18.51 17.51
N ILE A 36 3.37 18.66 18.03
CA ILE A 36 2.66 19.93 18.18
C ILE A 36 2.55 20.18 19.68
N GLY A 37 3.36 21.10 20.19
CA GLY A 37 3.51 21.28 21.64
C GLY A 37 3.97 20.02 22.36
N ASN A 38 3.54 19.84 23.61
CA ASN A 38 4.09 18.80 24.49
C ASN A 38 3.32 17.47 24.50
N LYS A 39 2.06 17.47 24.02
CA LYS A 39 1.14 16.33 24.20
C LYS A 39 0.52 15.82 22.90
N SER A 40 0.88 16.40 21.77
CA SER A 40 0.24 16.14 20.48
C SER A 40 1.25 15.95 19.37
N ILE A 41 0.84 15.26 18.30
CA ILE A 41 1.61 15.09 17.06
C ILE A 41 0.77 15.47 15.84
N ASN A 42 1.42 16.04 14.83
CA ASN A 42 0.84 16.27 13.52
C ASN A 42 0.73 14.94 12.76
N ALA A 43 -0.49 14.47 12.55
CA ALA A 43 -0.74 13.20 11.85
C ALA A 43 -0.15 13.17 10.43
N SER A 44 -0.41 14.22 9.64
CA SER A 44 -0.06 14.27 8.22
C SER A 44 1.46 14.28 8.05
N GLU A 45 2.15 15.17 8.74
CA GLU A 45 3.60 15.26 8.66
C GLU A 45 4.30 14.03 9.23
N THR A 46 3.78 13.45 10.32
CA THR A 46 4.32 12.21 10.89
C THR A 46 4.17 11.03 9.94
N LEU A 47 3.00 10.87 9.30
CA LEU A 47 2.79 9.83 8.30
C LEU A 47 3.76 10.00 7.11
N ASN A 48 3.94 11.23 6.63
CA ASN A 48 4.89 11.51 5.53
C ASN A 48 6.32 11.11 5.90
N LYS A 49 6.80 11.48 7.11
CA LYS A 49 8.14 11.05 7.59
C LYS A 49 8.27 9.54 7.72
N MET A 50 7.23 8.85 8.23
CA MET A 50 7.23 7.39 8.31
C MET A 50 7.36 6.74 6.93
N ILE A 51 6.68 7.28 5.92
CA ILE A 51 6.76 6.81 4.53
C ILE A 51 8.12 7.11 3.91
N GLU A 52 8.67 8.30 4.12
CA GLU A 52 10.02 8.65 3.64
C GLU A 52 11.09 7.72 4.20
N ILE A 53 11.04 7.44 5.50
CA ILE A 53 11.93 6.47 6.14
C ILE A 53 11.72 5.08 5.55
N ALA A 54 10.48 4.64 5.38
CA ALA A 54 10.19 3.35 4.74
C ALA A 54 10.79 3.26 3.33
N LYS A 55 10.69 4.33 2.54
CA LYS A 55 11.28 4.41 1.20
C LYS A 55 12.82 4.40 1.24
N LYS A 56 13.44 5.14 2.15
CA LYS A 56 14.91 5.16 2.36
C LYS A 56 15.44 3.79 2.78
N GLU A 57 14.72 3.10 3.64
CA GLU A 57 15.02 1.72 4.07
C GLU A 57 14.62 0.67 3.00
N GLN A 58 14.15 1.10 1.81
CA GLN A 58 13.73 0.24 0.70
C GLN A 58 12.67 -0.79 1.10
N ALA A 59 11.77 -0.41 2.00
CA ALA A 59 10.71 -1.27 2.49
C ALA A 59 9.81 -1.74 1.32
N PRO A 60 9.38 -3.01 1.31
CA PRO A 60 8.50 -3.52 0.26
C PRO A 60 7.17 -2.75 0.16
N ASN A 61 6.59 -2.66 -1.03
CA ASN A 61 5.29 -2.00 -1.23
C ASN A 61 4.11 -2.74 -0.57
N ASN A 62 4.31 -3.97 -0.12
CA ASN A 62 3.36 -4.75 0.67
C ASN A 62 3.74 -4.76 2.16
N SER A 63 4.45 -3.74 2.63
CA SER A 63 4.78 -3.53 4.03
C SER A 63 3.98 -2.37 4.64
N ILE A 64 3.78 -2.43 5.95
CA ILE A 64 3.05 -1.43 6.72
C ILE A 64 3.88 -1.06 7.95
N ARG A 65 4.05 0.25 8.21
CA ARG A 65 4.58 0.75 9.48
C ARG A 65 3.45 1.17 10.40
N TYR A 66 3.37 0.55 11.58
CA TYR A 66 2.47 0.97 12.64
C TYR A 66 3.25 1.71 13.73
N HIS A 67 2.76 2.88 14.14
CA HIS A 67 3.22 3.56 15.36
C HIS A 67 2.09 3.60 16.37
N PHE A 68 2.35 3.11 17.58
CA PHE A 68 1.45 3.21 18.72
C PHE A 68 1.89 4.40 19.58
N SER A 69 1.18 5.51 19.44
CA SER A 69 1.52 6.81 20.02
C SER A 69 0.97 6.97 21.43
N GLY A 70 1.80 7.42 22.37
CA GLY A 70 1.34 7.99 23.65
C GLY A 70 0.89 9.46 23.56
N TYR A 71 1.02 10.09 22.39
CA TYR A 71 0.61 11.46 22.11
C TYR A 71 -0.75 11.49 21.41
N ARG A 72 -1.50 12.59 21.61
CA ARG A 72 -2.73 12.88 20.85
C ARG A 72 -2.41 13.04 19.36
N ILE A 73 -3.20 12.41 18.51
CA ILE A 73 -3.02 12.43 17.06
C ILE A 73 -3.90 13.54 16.48
N MET A 74 -3.28 14.61 15.99
CA MET A 74 -4.00 15.79 15.49
C MET A 74 -4.12 15.73 13.97
N VAL A 75 -5.35 15.94 13.48
CA VAL A 75 -5.69 16.11 12.06
C VAL A 75 -6.33 17.51 11.90
N ASN A 76 -5.85 18.33 10.97
CA ASN A 76 -6.44 19.66 10.64
C ASN A 76 -7.59 19.48 9.63
N GLU A 77 -8.71 20.23 9.55
CA GLU A 77 -9.33 21.36 10.29
C GLU A 77 -10.84 21.07 10.41
N THR A 78 -11.37 20.88 11.61
CA THR A 78 -12.77 21.08 12.07
C THR A 78 -12.90 20.43 13.45
N ARG A 79 -13.93 20.83 14.22
CA ARG A 79 -14.19 20.62 15.68
C ARG A 79 -13.84 19.27 16.33
N VAL A 80 -13.50 18.23 15.57
CA VAL A 80 -12.89 16.97 16.04
C VAL A 80 -11.42 17.16 16.47
N SER A 81 -10.79 18.30 16.12
CA SER A 81 -9.35 18.52 16.35
C SER A 81 -8.95 18.67 17.82
N GLU A 82 -9.82 19.10 18.74
CA GLU A 82 -9.42 19.37 20.13
C GLU A 82 -9.03 18.10 20.91
N TYR A 83 -9.68 16.97 20.61
CA TYR A 83 -9.46 15.69 21.30
C TYR A 83 -8.53 14.73 20.54
N GLY A 84 -8.22 15.05 19.28
CA GLY A 84 -7.46 14.17 18.40
C GLY A 84 -8.25 12.92 17.97
N VAL A 85 -7.60 12.05 17.19
CA VAL A 85 -8.20 10.81 16.67
C VAL A 85 -7.56 9.56 17.25
N ALA A 86 -8.33 8.47 17.33
CA ALA A 86 -7.82 7.17 17.81
C ALA A 86 -6.84 6.50 16.83
N GLY A 87 -6.83 6.92 15.57
CA GLY A 87 -5.85 6.48 14.59
C GLY A 87 -6.03 7.11 13.21
N VAL A 88 -4.95 7.12 12.45
CA VAL A 88 -4.85 7.68 11.10
C VAL A 88 -3.92 6.81 10.27
N ALA A 89 -4.14 6.74 8.96
CA ALA A 89 -3.28 5.99 8.06
C ALA A 89 -3.29 6.57 6.66
N THR A 90 -2.28 6.17 5.88
CA THR A 90 -2.27 6.34 4.43
C THR A 90 -3.44 5.59 3.79
N ASN A 91 -4.04 6.15 2.74
CA ASN A 91 -5.25 5.58 2.12
C ASN A 91 -4.92 4.84 0.81
N GLY A 92 -5.29 3.57 0.72
CA GLY A 92 -5.18 2.75 -0.50
C GLY A 92 -3.75 2.56 -1.03
N THR A 93 -2.73 2.76 -0.20
CA THR A 93 -1.32 2.71 -0.60
C THR A 93 -0.77 1.29 -0.67
N PHE A 94 -1.37 0.33 0.03
CA PHE A 94 -0.85 -1.03 0.12
C PHE A 94 -0.72 -1.67 -1.27
N CYS A 95 0.35 -2.46 -1.47
CA CYS A 95 0.80 -3.01 -2.75
C CYS A 95 1.27 -1.96 -3.79
N THR A 96 1.08 -0.67 -3.57
CA THR A 96 1.51 0.40 -4.50
C THR A 96 2.81 1.03 -4.03
N GLU A 97 2.85 1.43 -2.77
CA GLU A 97 4.00 1.96 -2.02
C GLU A 97 3.93 1.46 -0.56
N PRO A 98 4.98 1.61 0.27
CA PRO A 98 4.87 1.30 1.70
C PRO A 98 3.70 2.05 2.33
N SER A 99 2.99 1.43 3.27
CA SER A 99 1.90 2.08 3.99
C SER A 99 2.33 2.45 5.42
N ALA A 100 1.65 3.43 6.00
CA ALA A 100 1.89 3.84 7.38
C ALA A 100 0.58 4.13 8.12
N ALA A 101 0.57 3.84 9.42
CA ALA A 101 -0.52 4.11 10.33
C ALA A 101 0.00 4.55 11.69
N ILE A 102 -0.72 5.50 12.31
CA ILE A 102 -0.51 5.94 13.68
C ILE A 102 -1.78 5.60 14.45
N LEU A 103 -1.63 4.98 15.61
CA LEU A 103 -2.72 4.58 16.49
C LEU A 103 -2.47 5.17 17.87
N LEU A 104 -3.51 5.68 18.51
CA LEU A 104 -3.43 6.09 19.90
C LEU A 104 -3.28 4.83 20.76
N TYR A 105 -2.22 4.78 21.55
CA TYR A 105 -2.02 3.75 22.55
C TYR A 105 -2.79 4.13 23.80
N LEU A 106 -3.80 3.33 24.12
CA LEU A 106 -4.56 3.41 25.35
C LEU A 106 -4.27 2.13 26.14
N PRO A 107 -3.55 2.21 27.26
CA PRO A 107 -3.34 1.06 28.14
C PRO A 107 -4.70 0.44 28.50
N GLU A 108 -4.78 -0.89 28.52
CA GLU A 108 -5.97 -1.67 28.92
C GLU A 108 -7.20 -1.55 28.01
N SER A 109 -7.18 -0.67 27.00
CA SER A 109 -8.30 -0.51 26.07
C SER A 109 -8.19 -1.45 24.87
N ASN A 110 -9.30 -2.08 24.51
CA ASN A 110 -9.40 -2.90 23.32
C ASN A 110 -9.57 -2.00 22.06
N ASN A 111 -8.50 -1.29 21.66
CA ASN A 111 -8.50 -0.40 20.50
C ASN A 111 -8.50 -1.15 19.13
N THR A 112 -9.03 -2.37 19.09
CA THR A 112 -9.04 -3.23 17.91
C THR A 112 -9.84 -2.62 16.76
N ASN A 113 -10.95 -1.94 17.04
CA ASN A 113 -11.75 -1.31 15.98
C ASN A 113 -10.95 -0.23 15.26
N SER A 114 -10.19 0.60 15.98
CA SER A 114 -9.33 1.60 15.34
C SER A 114 -8.21 0.93 14.55
N PHE A 115 -7.62 -0.15 15.07
CA PHE A 115 -6.62 -0.93 14.36
C PHE A 115 -7.14 -1.51 13.04
N VAL A 116 -8.33 -2.13 13.07
CA VAL A 116 -9.03 -2.61 11.87
C VAL A 116 -9.27 -1.44 10.92
N SER A 117 -9.71 -0.29 11.44
CA SER A 117 -10.05 0.86 10.61
C SER A 117 -8.89 1.52 9.90
N VAL A 118 -7.77 1.74 10.58
CA VAL A 118 -6.59 2.27 9.91
C VAL A 118 -6.06 1.27 8.89
N THR A 119 -6.18 -0.04 9.16
CA THR A 119 -5.72 -1.09 8.26
C THR A 119 -6.59 -1.21 7.01
N ALA A 120 -7.92 -1.18 7.17
CA ALA A 120 -8.86 -1.20 6.06
C ALA A 120 -8.68 0.04 5.15
N LYS A 121 -8.39 1.22 5.73
CA LYS A 121 -8.05 2.42 4.96
C LYS A 121 -6.79 2.23 4.11
N MET A 122 -5.74 1.57 4.63
CA MET A 122 -4.55 1.26 3.82
C MET A 122 -4.85 0.32 2.66
N PHE A 123 -5.86 -0.55 2.81
CA PHE A 123 -6.39 -1.39 1.74
C PHE A 123 -7.40 -0.65 0.85
N GLY A 124 -7.77 0.60 1.15
CA GLY A 124 -8.61 1.44 0.30
C GLY A 124 -10.09 1.46 0.66
N ALA A 125 -10.48 0.92 1.82
CA ALA A 125 -11.83 1.11 2.35
C ALA A 125 -12.07 2.59 2.71
N LYS A 126 -13.29 3.06 2.48
CA LYS A 126 -13.77 4.40 2.86
C LYS A 126 -14.45 4.38 4.22
N MET A 127 -15.29 3.38 4.47
CA MET A 127 -15.96 3.19 5.76
C MET A 127 -15.29 2.08 6.56
N SER A 128 -15.23 2.27 7.87
CA SER A 128 -14.67 1.31 8.80
C SER A 128 -15.05 1.67 10.25
N PRO A 129 -15.30 0.71 11.17
CA PRO A 129 -15.01 -0.74 11.14
C PRO A 129 -16.07 -1.64 10.50
N TYR A 130 -17.15 -1.06 9.98
CA TYR A 130 -18.19 -1.77 9.23
C TYR A 130 -17.94 -1.55 7.75
N PHE A 131 -17.77 -2.65 7.01
CA PHE A 131 -17.45 -2.61 5.59
C PHE A 131 -18.71 -2.80 4.76
N ASP A 132 -18.95 -1.91 3.82
CA ASP A 132 -19.95 -2.15 2.79
C ASP A 132 -19.37 -2.94 1.60
N GLN A 133 -20.21 -3.26 0.62
CA GLN A 133 -19.76 -3.94 -0.59
C GLN A 133 -18.77 -3.11 -1.43
N GLY A 134 -18.83 -1.77 -1.34
CA GLY A 134 -17.88 -0.87 -1.96
C GLY A 134 -16.48 -0.98 -1.33
N ASP A 135 -16.41 -1.02 0.00
CA ASP A 135 -15.18 -1.20 0.76
C ASP A 135 -14.55 -2.56 0.47
N ILE A 136 -15.33 -3.64 0.45
CA ILE A 136 -14.85 -4.98 0.12
C ILE A 136 -14.24 -5.00 -1.30
N ARG A 137 -14.94 -4.41 -2.29
CA ARG A 137 -14.40 -4.28 -3.66
C ARG A 137 -13.13 -3.44 -3.72
N ALA A 138 -13.08 -2.33 -2.99
CA ALA A 138 -11.90 -1.46 -2.95
C ALA A 138 -10.70 -2.17 -2.34
N MET A 139 -10.90 -2.87 -1.21
CA MET A 139 -9.88 -3.69 -0.56
C MET A 139 -9.32 -4.77 -1.49
N ASN A 140 -10.20 -5.54 -2.13
CA ASN A 140 -9.78 -6.57 -3.09
C ASN A 140 -8.99 -5.97 -4.26
N LYS A 141 -9.45 -4.86 -4.84
CA LYS A 141 -8.74 -4.17 -5.92
C LYS A 141 -7.35 -3.71 -5.51
N THR A 142 -7.17 -3.24 -4.28
CA THR A 142 -5.87 -2.84 -3.74
C THR A 142 -4.97 -4.06 -3.54
N LEU A 143 -5.47 -5.13 -2.93
CA LEU A 143 -4.70 -6.35 -2.65
C LEU A 143 -4.25 -7.07 -3.94
N GLN A 144 -5.08 -7.10 -4.99
CA GLN A 144 -4.72 -7.67 -6.30
C GLN A 144 -3.49 -7.02 -6.96
N LYS A 145 -3.16 -5.77 -6.59
CA LYS A 145 -1.94 -5.11 -7.10
C LYS A 145 -0.66 -5.81 -6.63
N CYS A 146 -0.69 -6.56 -5.52
CA CYS A 146 0.44 -7.36 -5.07
C CYS A 146 0.71 -8.55 -6.02
N GLU A 147 -0.35 -9.22 -6.47
CA GLU A 147 -0.25 -10.40 -7.36
C GLU A 147 0.28 -10.02 -8.74
N THR A 148 -0.22 -8.92 -9.31
CA THR A 148 0.22 -8.42 -10.63
C THR A 148 1.70 -8.03 -10.64
N LYS A 149 2.23 -7.45 -9.55
CA LYS A 149 3.67 -7.19 -9.41
C LYS A 149 4.50 -8.49 -9.31
N SER A 150 3.98 -9.52 -8.64
CA SER A 150 4.65 -10.83 -8.58
C SER A 150 4.72 -11.52 -9.95
N ARG A 151 3.64 -11.45 -10.75
CA ARG A 151 3.60 -12.01 -12.11
C ARG A 151 4.53 -11.28 -13.08
N ARG A 152 4.65 -9.95 -13.00
CA ARG A 152 5.61 -9.18 -13.81
C ARG A 152 7.07 -9.54 -13.50
N LYS A 153 7.42 -9.83 -12.24
CA LYS A 153 8.76 -10.33 -11.89
C LYS A 153 9.03 -11.75 -12.38
N ARG A 154 7.99 -12.54 -12.64
CA ARG A 154 8.06 -13.94 -13.11
C ARG A 154 7.85 -14.11 -14.61
N ALA A 155 7.56 -13.04 -15.35
CA ALA A 155 7.47 -13.14 -16.80
C ALA A 155 8.87 -13.50 -17.35
N PRO A 156 9.02 -14.63 -18.07
CA PRO A 156 10.31 -14.97 -18.67
C PRO A 156 10.68 -13.85 -19.64
N GLY A 157 11.87 -13.28 -19.45
CA GLY A 157 12.39 -12.24 -20.32
C GLY A 157 12.25 -12.69 -21.76
N LYS A 158 11.64 -11.86 -22.61
CA LYS A 158 11.63 -12.07 -24.05
C LYS A 158 13.08 -12.29 -24.48
N ALA A 159 13.41 -13.53 -24.84
CA ALA A 159 14.70 -13.86 -25.41
C ALA A 159 14.93 -12.93 -26.61
N LYS A 160 16.02 -12.15 -26.54
CA LYS A 160 16.58 -11.44 -27.69
C LYS A 160 16.72 -12.43 -28.83
N LYS A 161 15.92 -12.30 -29.90
CA LYS A 161 16.29 -12.92 -31.19
C LYS A 161 17.50 -12.16 -31.71
N GLY A 162 18.67 -12.70 -31.38
CA GLY A 162 19.96 -12.26 -31.89
C GLY A 162 20.01 -12.37 -33.41
N GLY A 163 20.69 -11.40 -34.01
CA GLY A 163 20.92 -11.33 -35.44
C GLY A 163 21.87 -12.42 -35.94
N LYS A 164 21.62 -12.82 -37.19
CA LYS A 164 22.61 -13.20 -38.20
C LYS A 164 22.35 -12.21 -39.35
N GLY A 165 23.25 -11.34 -39.80
CA GLY A 165 24.67 -11.51 -40.06
C GLY A 165 24.87 -12.07 -41.47
N GLY A 166 25.21 -11.21 -42.45
CA GLY A 166 25.95 -11.64 -43.65
C GLY A 166 25.41 -11.35 -45.07
N ASN A 167 25.54 -10.10 -45.51
CA ASN A 167 26.11 -9.59 -46.77
C ASN A 167 25.91 -10.24 -48.18
N LYS A 168 25.63 -9.34 -49.16
CA LYS A 168 25.95 -9.31 -50.62
C LYS A 168 25.29 -10.32 -51.60
N LYS A 169 24.51 -9.77 -52.56
CA LYS A 169 24.92 -9.63 -53.99
C LYS A 169 23.95 -8.80 -54.84
N LYS A 170 24.55 -8.02 -55.74
CA LYS A 170 23.97 -7.23 -56.85
C LYS A 170 23.15 -8.08 -57.82
N GLY A 171 22.17 -7.47 -58.50
CA GLY A 171 21.63 -7.98 -59.76
C GLY A 171 20.44 -7.20 -60.30
N GLN A 172 20.68 -6.31 -61.26
CA GLN A 172 19.66 -5.76 -62.17
C GLN A 172 18.96 -6.90 -62.95
N LYS A 173 17.66 -6.78 -63.22
CA LYS A 173 17.09 -6.84 -64.58
C LYS A 173 15.57 -6.55 -64.62
N ASN A 174 15.23 -5.74 -65.61
CA ASN A 174 13.91 -5.32 -66.10
C ASN A 174 13.03 -6.48 -66.62
N LYS A 175 11.78 -6.09 -66.93
CA LYS A 175 10.77 -6.65 -67.87
C LYS A 175 9.76 -7.62 -67.24
N GLU A 176 8.47 -7.63 -67.58
CA GLU A 176 7.63 -6.87 -68.52
C GLU A 176 6.19 -7.44 -68.44
N LYS A 177 5.15 -6.58 -68.53
CA LYS A 177 3.74 -6.86 -68.94
C LYS A 177 2.93 -7.85 -68.06
N ALA A 178 1.59 -7.76 -67.94
CA ALA A 178 0.60 -7.37 -68.92
C ALA A 178 -0.67 -6.75 -68.29
N ARG A 179 -1.23 -5.78 -69.01
CA ARG A 179 -2.67 -5.44 -69.04
C ARG A 179 -3.47 -6.60 -69.63
N GLN A 180 -4.66 -6.85 -69.09
CA GLN A 180 -5.91 -7.20 -69.80
C GLN A 180 -7.02 -7.22 -68.75
N SER A 181 -7.90 -6.22 -68.73
CA SER A 181 -9.17 -6.15 -69.48
C SER A 181 -10.24 -7.07 -68.91
N LYS A 182 -11.21 -6.46 -68.24
CA LYS A 182 -12.64 -6.63 -68.52
C LYS A 182 -13.36 -5.33 -68.17
#